data_AF-A0A1Q8LCT3-F1
#
_entry.id   AF-A0A1Q8LCT3-F1
#
_cell.length_a   1.000
_cell.length_b   1.000
_cell.length_c   1.000
_cell.angle_alpha   90.00
_cell.angle_beta   90.00
_cell.angle_gamma   90.00
#
_symmetry.space_group_name_H-M   'P 1'
#
loop_
_entity.id
_entity.type
_entity.pdbx_description
1 polymer ?
#
loop_
_entity_poly.entity_id
_entity_poly.type
_entity_poly.pdbx_seq_one_letter_code
_entity_poly.pdbx_strand_id
1 'polypeptide(L)'
;MNDMAGDHDVPVPRTGFSIARRGYDQAQVDSHLRRLDAQVRMLAADRDAAVAQNTRLSRELDDARTRAEAMQQQVNRLAGPPQNVQGMSERLRSMLRLAEDEVSEMHAKADREVADQRRRAEEQARALIEDARARAEQTVADAEAHAAEAARRSAERDRGLDEKQARVERELAELRERTETELTELRTTTERELAERRSTTERELAEAERTVTERITAADAEARENREQVEHDFRIAMDQRRAEALTSLFAERDALEADISRREREAADRIRRDLDQAHADGEKIRSDARRDAEETTAAARRRVEQLTGLRARLTEQLRAARALIESGVDDLDAGPDLADLPVDQPPAERSSVDRLPAEQAPAGSGAAATDTAGAPASGSADTPASAPRTVEEAVAARERRSAATAEDESGSPTGSTGSGSSGSGRPRPSPRARSGYSGGKRAARTR
;
A
#
# COMPACT_ATOMS: atom_id res chain seq x y z
N MET A 1 108.82 -142.15 -46.29
CA MET A 1 110.19 -142.21 -46.85
C MET A 1 111.11 -141.43 -45.93
N ASN A 2 112.27 -142.00 -45.60
CA ASN A 2 113.40 -141.49 -44.79
C ASN A 2 113.28 -141.48 -43.26
N ASP A 3 113.54 -142.66 -42.68
CA ASP A 3 114.79 -143.02 -41.98
C ASP A 3 115.60 -141.90 -41.27
N MET A 4 115.80 -142.05 -39.96
CA MET A 4 117.13 -142.02 -39.32
C MET A 4 117.01 -142.19 -37.80
N ALA A 5 117.58 -143.29 -37.31
CA ALA A 5 117.91 -143.55 -35.93
C ALA A 5 118.90 -142.49 -35.38
N GLY A 6 118.82 -142.25 -34.08
CA GLY A 6 119.68 -141.31 -33.36
C GLY A 6 119.63 -141.56 -31.86
N ASP A 7 119.99 -142.78 -31.48
CA ASP A 7 120.43 -143.13 -30.14
C ASP A 7 121.68 -142.29 -29.83
N HIS A 8 121.53 -141.21 -29.08
CA HIS A 8 122.62 -140.42 -28.54
C HIS A 8 122.48 -140.39 -27.03
N ASP A 9 123.05 -141.45 -26.45
CA ASP A 9 123.58 -141.52 -25.10
C ASP A 9 124.59 -140.37 -24.91
N VAL A 10 124.08 -139.18 -24.56
CA VAL A 10 124.92 -138.02 -24.24
C VAL A 10 125.38 -138.21 -22.80
N PRO A 11 126.68 -138.43 -22.53
CA PRO A 11 127.17 -138.51 -21.17
C PRO A 11 126.95 -137.15 -20.53
N VAL A 12 126.16 -137.12 -19.45
CA VAL A 12 126.02 -135.93 -18.59
C VAL A 12 127.44 -135.46 -18.25
N PRO A 13 127.89 -134.28 -18.71
CA PRO A 13 129.21 -133.79 -18.35
C PRO A 13 129.20 -133.65 -16.83
N ARG A 14 130.19 -134.22 -16.14
CA ARG A 14 130.41 -133.91 -14.72
C ARG A 14 130.56 -132.39 -14.64
N THR A 15 129.52 -131.70 -14.17
CA THR A 15 129.31 -130.25 -14.27
C THR A 15 130.18 -129.50 -13.27
N GLY A 16 131.49 -129.68 -13.39
CA GLY A 16 132.47 -128.98 -12.58
C GLY A 16 133.63 -128.55 -13.45
N PHE A 17 133.96 -127.26 -13.40
CA PHE A 17 135.23 -126.77 -13.92
C PHE A 17 136.38 -127.33 -13.05
N SER A 18 137.52 -127.64 -13.65
CA SER A 18 138.71 -128.10 -12.91
C SER A 18 139.33 -126.95 -12.10
N ILE A 19 139.71 -127.20 -10.83
CA ILE A 19 140.24 -126.17 -9.92
C ILE A 19 141.77 -126.06 -10.07
N ALA A 20 142.26 -124.86 -10.41
CA ALA A 20 143.70 -124.55 -10.50
C ALA A 20 144.12 -123.51 -9.44
N ARG A 21 145.39 -123.54 -8.99
CA ARG A 21 145.91 -122.76 -7.84
C ARG A 21 145.78 -121.23 -7.96
N ARG A 22 145.34 -120.70 -9.10
CA ARG A 22 145.11 -119.28 -9.38
C ARG A 22 143.97 -119.09 -10.40
N GLY A 23 142.79 -119.63 -10.10
CA GLY A 23 141.60 -119.60 -10.96
C GLY A 23 140.60 -118.48 -10.66
N TYR A 24 139.53 -118.41 -11.46
CA TYR A 24 138.38 -117.52 -11.21
C TYR A 24 137.68 -117.89 -9.90
N ASP A 25 137.08 -116.89 -9.24
CA ASP A 25 136.28 -117.11 -8.06
C ASP A 25 135.06 -117.98 -8.41
N GLN A 26 135.02 -119.17 -7.82
CA GLN A 26 133.97 -120.16 -8.05
C GLN A 26 132.58 -119.59 -7.73
N ALA A 27 132.46 -118.80 -6.66
CA ALA A 27 131.16 -118.23 -6.27
C ALA A 27 130.64 -117.25 -7.33
N GLN A 28 131.54 -116.49 -7.96
CA GLN A 28 131.21 -115.56 -9.03
C GLN A 28 130.81 -116.27 -10.32
N VAL A 29 131.52 -117.34 -10.70
CA VAL A 29 131.20 -118.16 -11.89
C VAL A 29 129.86 -118.87 -11.72
N ASP A 30 129.60 -119.48 -10.56
CA ASP A 30 128.33 -120.15 -10.27
C ASP A 30 127.15 -119.15 -10.23
N SER A 31 127.39 -117.91 -9.80
CA SER A 31 126.39 -116.84 -9.89
C SER A 31 126.09 -116.47 -11.35
N HIS A 32 127.13 -116.35 -12.19
CA HIS A 32 126.98 -116.02 -13.59
C HIS A 32 126.30 -117.13 -14.40
N LEU A 33 126.66 -118.39 -14.16
CA LEU A 33 126.02 -119.55 -14.81
C LEU A 33 124.56 -119.69 -14.40
N ARG A 34 124.23 -119.49 -13.11
CA ARG A 34 122.83 -119.42 -12.67
C ARG A 34 122.05 -118.33 -13.40
N ARG A 35 122.68 -117.19 -13.69
CA ARG A 35 122.07 -116.11 -14.48
C ARG A 35 121.88 -116.51 -15.94
N LEU A 36 122.87 -117.14 -16.57
CA LEU A 36 122.77 -117.64 -17.96
C LEU A 36 121.71 -118.73 -18.09
N ASP A 37 121.66 -119.69 -17.17
CA ASP A 37 120.63 -120.73 -17.14
C ASP A 37 119.23 -120.12 -16.98
N ALA A 38 119.09 -119.10 -16.13
CA ALA A 38 117.85 -118.35 -16.00
C ALA A 38 117.46 -117.64 -17.31
N GLN A 39 118.43 -117.04 -18.02
CA GLN A 39 118.22 -116.39 -19.32
C GLN A 39 117.83 -117.39 -20.42
N VAL A 40 118.47 -118.56 -20.48
CA VAL A 40 118.14 -119.62 -21.45
C VAL A 40 116.73 -120.17 -21.19
N ARG A 41 116.35 -120.36 -19.93
CA ARG A 41 114.98 -120.78 -19.57
C ARG A 41 113.95 -119.72 -19.95
N MET A 42 114.26 -118.44 -19.75
CA MET A 42 113.39 -117.33 -20.16
C MET A 42 113.21 -117.31 -21.69
N LEU A 43 114.30 -117.38 -22.47
CA LEU A 43 114.23 -117.44 -23.93
C LEU A 43 113.49 -118.68 -24.46
N ALA A 44 113.66 -119.84 -23.81
CA ALA A 44 112.91 -121.03 -24.15
C ALA A 44 111.40 -120.85 -23.89
N ALA A 45 111.04 -120.27 -22.74
CA ALA A 45 109.66 -119.93 -22.42
C ALA A 45 109.06 -118.91 -23.42
N ASP A 46 109.83 -117.88 -23.79
CA ASP A 46 109.42 -116.88 -24.77
C ASP A 46 109.22 -117.49 -26.16
N ARG A 47 110.12 -118.37 -26.60
CA ARG A 47 109.98 -119.12 -27.86
C ARG A 47 108.72 -119.97 -27.84
N ASP A 48 108.49 -120.72 -26.77
CA ASP A 48 107.34 -121.63 -26.66
C ASP A 48 106.02 -120.83 -26.63
N ALA A 49 106.01 -119.66 -25.99
CA ALA A 49 104.88 -118.74 -26.04
C ALA A 49 104.63 -118.20 -27.46
N ALA A 50 105.69 -117.83 -28.19
CA ALA A 50 105.58 -117.35 -29.58
C ALA A 50 105.08 -118.45 -30.53
N VAL A 51 105.53 -119.70 -30.36
CA VAL A 51 105.05 -120.85 -31.13
C VAL A 51 103.56 -121.11 -30.83
N ALA A 52 103.16 -121.10 -29.56
CA ALA A 52 101.77 -121.23 -29.18
C ALA A 52 100.89 -120.12 -29.81
N GLN A 53 101.36 -118.87 -29.80
CA GLN A 53 100.66 -117.75 -30.45
C GLN A 53 100.52 -117.94 -31.96
N ASN A 54 101.57 -118.39 -32.65
CA ASN A 54 101.51 -118.67 -34.09
C ASN A 54 100.45 -119.73 -34.42
N THR A 55 100.44 -120.84 -33.67
CA THR A 55 99.45 -121.91 -33.89
C THR A 55 98.01 -121.44 -33.68
N ARG A 56 97.79 -120.51 -32.73
CA ARG A 56 96.48 -119.91 -32.50
C ARG A 56 96.06 -119.03 -33.68
N LEU A 57 96.93 -118.15 -34.15
CA LEU A 57 96.65 -117.26 -35.28
C LEU A 57 96.36 -118.02 -36.57
N SER A 58 97.06 -119.13 -36.83
CA SER A 58 96.78 -119.98 -38.00
C SER A 58 95.35 -120.55 -37.96
N ARG A 59 94.88 -121.00 -36.79
CA ARG A 59 93.50 -121.50 -36.63
C ARG A 59 92.46 -120.41 -36.87
N GLU A 60 92.66 -119.22 -36.29
CA GLU A 60 91.75 -118.08 -36.49
C GLU A 60 91.65 -117.67 -37.97
N LEU A 61 92.76 -117.78 -38.71
CA LEU A 61 92.82 -117.47 -40.13
C LEU A 61 92.07 -118.51 -40.98
N ASP A 62 92.21 -119.79 -40.67
CA ASP A 62 91.48 -120.86 -41.34
C ASP A 62 89.96 -120.75 -41.08
N ASP A 63 89.56 -120.45 -39.84
CA ASP A 63 88.15 -120.20 -39.48
C ASP A 63 87.56 -118.99 -40.23
N ALA A 64 88.35 -117.92 -40.40
CA ALA A 64 87.93 -116.76 -41.17
C ALA A 64 87.77 -117.09 -42.67
N ARG A 65 88.67 -117.89 -43.24
CA ARG A 65 88.58 -118.35 -44.65
C ARG A 65 87.32 -119.17 -44.90
N THR A 66 87.02 -120.15 -44.04
CA THR A 66 85.80 -120.97 -44.18
C THR A 66 84.53 -120.11 -44.09
N ARG A 67 84.49 -119.11 -43.21
CA ARG A 67 83.35 -118.18 -43.12
C ARG A 67 83.19 -117.32 -44.37
N ALA A 68 84.30 -116.84 -44.95
CA ALA A 68 84.26 -116.06 -46.19
C ALA A 68 83.75 -116.90 -47.38
N GLU A 69 84.21 -118.15 -47.50
CA GLU A 69 83.74 -119.08 -48.52
C GLU A 69 82.24 -119.38 -48.39
N ALA A 70 81.74 -119.57 -47.16
CA ALA A 70 80.32 -119.79 -46.90
C ALA A 70 79.45 -118.58 -47.30
N MET A 71 79.87 -117.35 -46.95
CA MET A 71 79.18 -116.13 -47.37
C MET A 71 79.20 -115.95 -48.88
N GLN A 72 80.33 -116.24 -49.54
CA GLN A 72 80.43 -116.16 -51.00
C GLN A 72 79.49 -117.16 -51.69
N GLN A 73 79.37 -118.38 -51.18
CA GLN A 73 78.40 -119.36 -51.68
C GLN A 73 76.94 -118.93 -51.47
N GLN A 74 76.64 -118.24 -50.37
CA GLN A 74 75.32 -117.68 -50.12
C GLN A 74 74.99 -116.55 -51.09
N VAL A 75 75.94 -115.64 -51.34
CA VAL A 75 75.78 -114.56 -52.34
C VAL A 75 75.59 -115.13 -53.74
N ASN A 76 76.41 -116.10 -54.16
CA ASN A 76 76.26 -116.74 -55.46
C ASN A 76 74.91 -117.44 -55.65
N ARG A 77 74.35 -118.01 -54.58
CA ARG A 77 72.98 -118.57 -54.59
C ARG A 77 71.90 -117.49 -54.75
N LEU A 78 72.10 -116.30 -54.19
CA LEU A 78 71.16 -115.18 -54.27
C LEU A 78 71.28 -114.36 -55.57
N ALA A 79 72.46 -114.34 -56.20
CA ALA A 79 72.78 -113.55 -57.38
C ALA A 79 72.62 -114.30 -58.72
N GLY A 80 72.50 -115.63 -58.70
CA GLY A 80 72.35 -116.45 -59.92
C GLY A 80 70.95 -116.40 -60.56
N PRO A 81 70.80 -116.75 -61.86
CA PRO A 81 69.51 -116.85 -62.54
C PRO A 81 68.59 -117.91 -61.89
N PRO A 82 67.28 -117.65 -61.72
CA PRO A 82 66.39 -118.51 -60.93
C PRO A 82 66.07 -119.81 -61.67
N GLN A 83 66.58 -120.95 -61.20
CA GLN A 83 66.26 -122.27 -61.77
C GLN A 83 65.54 -123.21 -60.78
N ASN A 84 65.06 -122.72 -59.63
CA ASN A 84 64.32 -123.53 -58.66
C ASN A 84 63.16 -122.76 -57.97
N VAL A 85 62.04 -123.45 -57.75
CA VAL A 85 60.80 -122.92 -57.13
C VAL A 85 61.03 -122.47 -55.68
N GLN A 86 62.01 -123.09 -55.00
CA GLN A 86 62.38 -122.76 -53.63
C GLN A 86 63.07 -121.39 -53.51
N GLY A 87 63.98 -121.04 -54.42
CA GLY A 87 64.64 -119.73 -54.45
C GLY A 87 63.70 -118.59 -54.82
N MET A 88 62.68 -118.88 -55.64
CA MET A 88 61.58 -117.94 -55.92
C MET A 88 60.73 -117.67 -54.67
N SER A 89 60.47 -118.69 -53.86
CA SER A 89 59.72 -118.57 -52.59
C SER A 89 60.51 -117.82 -51.51
N GLU A 90 61.83 -118.02 -51.42
CA GLU A 90 62.70 -117.28 -50.51
C GLU A 90 62.84 -115.80 -50.91
N ARG A 91 62.98 -115.49 -52.20
CA ARG A 91 62.97 -114.12 -52.70
C ARG A 91 61.63 -113.42 -52.46
N LEU A 92 60.50 -114.10 -52.69
CA LEU A 92 59.17 -113.55 -52.39
C LEU A 92 58.99 -113.27 -50.89
N ARG A 93 59.46 -114.15 -50.00
CA ARG A 93 59.45 -113.88 -48.55
C ARG A 93 60.36 -112.71 -48.18
N SER A 94 61.54 -112.59 -48.80
CA SER A 94 62.43 -111.45 -48.59
C SER A 94 61.83 -110.13 -49.11
N MET A 95 61.15 -110.15 -50.25
CA MET A 95 60.50 -108.97 -50.82
C MET A 95 59.26 -108.56 -50.03
N LEU A 96 58.47 -109.52 -49.52
CA LEU A 96 57.36 -109.27 -48.60
C LEU A 96 57.84 -108.71 -47.27
N ARG A 97 58.94 -109.25 -46.71
CA ARG A 97 59.53 -108.74 -45.48
C ARG A 97 60.07 -107.31 -45.67
N LEU A 98 60.75 -107.04 -46.78
CA LEU A 98 61.20 -105.69 -47.12
C LEU A 98 59.99 -104.74 -47.30
N ALA A 99 58.91 -105.19 -47.95
CA ALA A 99 57.70 -104.40 -48.09
C ALA A 99 57.00 -104.16 -46.75
N GLU A 100 57.00 -105.14 -45.83
CA GLU A 100 56.48 -104.99 -44.47
C GLU A 100 57.32 -104.02 -43.64
N ASP A 101 58.65 -104.09 -43.76
CA ASP A 101 59.58 -103.14 -43.15
C ASP A 101 59.36 -101.71 -43.72
N GLU A 102 59.21 -101.58 -45.04
CA GLU A 102 58.92 -100.29 -45.72
C GLU A 102 57.56 -99.72 -45.29
N VAL A 103 56.52 -100.56 -45.21
CA VAL A 103 55.19 -100.15 -44.72
C VAL A 103 55.26 -99.72 -43.26
N SER A 104 56.01 -100.45 -42.43
CA SER A 104 56.23 -100.09 -41.02
C SER A 104 56.97 -98.76 -40.89
N GLU A 105 57.96 -98.50 -41.75
CA GLU A 105 58.68 -97.22 -41.80
C GLU A 105 57.77 -96.08 -42.29
N MET A 106 56.95 -96.32 -43.33
CA MET A 106 55.95 -95.35 -43.79
C MET A 106 54.94 -95.00 -42.70
N HIS A 107 54.44 -95.99 -41.94
CA HIS A 107 53.56 -95.74 -40.81
C HIS A 107 54.26 -94.96 -39.70
N ALA A 108 55.48 -95.36 -39.32
CA ALA A 108 56.25 -94.64 -38.30
C ALA A 108 56.55 -93.19 -38.73
N LYS A 109 56.78 -92.95 -40.03
CA LYS A 109 56.95 -91.62 -40.59
C LYS A 109 55.63 -90.82 -40.55
N ALA A 110 54.52 -91.41 -41.00
CA ALA A 110 53.21 -90.78 -40.97
C ALA A 110 52.78 -90.41 -39.54
N ASP A 111 53.01 -91.29 -38.57
CA ASP A 111 52.70 -91.04 -37.15
C ASP A 111 53.52 -89.88 -36.59
N ARG A 112 54.82 -89.78 -36.95
CA ARG A 112 55.66 -88.63 -36.59
C ARG A 112 55.15 -87.33 -37.22
N GLU A 113 54.79 -87.35 -38.50
CA GLU A 113 54.25 -86.18 -39.19
C GLU A 113 52.92 -85.72 -38.58
N VAL A 114 52.02 -86.65 -38.24
CA VAL A 114 50.76 -86.35 -37.55
C VAL A 114 51.01 -85.79 -36.15
N ALA A 115 51.94 -86.37 -35.39
CA ALA A 115 52.30 -85.89 -34.05
C ALA A 115 52.90 -84.48 -34.11
N ASP A 116 53.76 -84.20 -35.10
CA ASP A 116 54.35 -82.89 -35.33
C ASP A 116 53.31 -81.86 -35.75
N GLN A 117 52.39 -82.22 -36.64
CA GLN A 117 51.30 -81.35 -37.06
C GLN A 117 50.35 -81.03 -35.91
N ARG A 118 50.02 -82.04 -35.08
CA ARG A 118 49.22 -81.84 -33.86
C ARG A 118 49.90 -80.90 -32.88
N ARG A 119 51.19 -81.13 -32.60
CA ARG A 119 51.97 -80.26 -31.71
C ARG A 119 51.99 -78.81 -32.20
N ARG A 120 52.24 -78.59 -33.49
CA ARG A 120 52.20 -77.25 -34.10
C ARG A 120 50.81 -76.62 -34.00
N ALA A 121 49.76 -77.38 -34.27
CA ALA A 121 48.38 -76.89 -34.15
C ALA A 121 48.02 -76.53 -32.71
N GLU A 122 48.45 -77.33 -31.72
CA GLU A 122 48.26 -77.04 -30.30
C GLU A 122 49.04 -75.80 -29.85
N GLU A 123 50.28 -75.62 -30.30
CA GLU A 123 51.09 -74.43 -30.04
C GLU A 123 50.44 -73.18 -30.65
N GLN A 124 49.96 -73.26 -31.89
CA GLN A 124 49.21 -72.19 -32.55
C GLN A 124 47.91 -71.86 -31.83
N ALA A 125 47.14 -72.87 -31.42
CA ALA A 125 45.91 -72.67 -30.66
C ALA A 125 46.18 -71.99 -29.31
N ARG A 126 47.23 -72.41 -28.60
CA ARG A 126 47.65 -71.77 -27.34
C ARG A 126 48.06 -70.31 -27.59
N ALA A 127 48.86 -70.03 -28.61
CA ALA A 127 49.25 -68.66 -28.95
C ALA A 127 48.05 -67.77 -29.29
N LEU A 128 47.08 -68.29 -30.05
CA LEU A 128 45.84 -67.56 -30.36
C LEU A 128 44.98 -67.29 -29.13
N ILE A 129 44.87 -68.25 -28.20
CA ILE A 129 44.13 -68.06 -26.96
C ILE A 129 44.79 -67.00 -26.08
N GLU A 130 46.11 -67.03 -25.94
CA GLU A 130 46.85 -66.04 -25.15
C GLU A 130 46.77 -64.64 -25.77
N ASP A 131 46.90 -64.50 -27.09
CA ASP A 131 46.70 -63.22 -27.80
C ASP A 131 45.25 -62.72 -27.66
N ALA A 132 44.26 -63.59 -27.78
CA ALA A 132 42.85 -63.23 -27.57
C ALA A 132 42.58 -62.77 -26.13
N ARG A 133 43.18 -63.43 -25.13
CA ARG A 133 43.10 -63.03 -23.72
C ARG A 133 43.74 -61.69 -23.48
N ALA A 134 44.96 -61.47 -23.97
CA ALA A 134 45.66 -60.20 -23.84
C ALA A 134 44.87 -59.04 -24.46
N ARG A 135 44.27 -59.24 -25.64
CA ARG A 135 43.40 -58.23 -26.28
C ARG A 135 42.12 -57.97 -25.52
N ALA A 136 41.50 -59.01 -24.96
CA ALA A 136 40.31 -58.86 -24.13
C ALA A 136 40.62 -58.07 -22.86
N GLU A 137 41.71 -58.41 -22.16
CA GLU A 137 42.20 -57.69 -20.99
C GLU A 137 42.51 -56.22 -21.32
N GLN A 138 43.19 -55.96 -22.43
CA GLN A 138 43.46 -54.61 -22.89
C GLN A 138 42.16 -53.83 -23.18
N THR A 139 41.19 -54.45 -23.84
CA THR A 139 39.90 -53.81 -24.14
C THR A 139 39.13 -53.46 -22.87
N VAL A 140 39.16 -54.35 -21.87
CA VAL A 140 38.55 -54.10 -20.56
C VAL A 140 39.28 -52.95 -19.85
N ALA A 141 40.61 -52.95 -19.84
CA ALA A 141 41.40 -51.89 -19.23
C ALA A 141 41.14 -50.52 -19.89
N ASP A 142 41.09 -50.47 -21.22
CA ASP A 142 40.77 -49.24 -21.98
C ASP A 142 39.34 -48.76 -21.68
N ALA A 143 38.37 -49.69 -21.60
CA ALA A 143 36.99 -49.36 -21.26
C ALA A 143 36.85 -48.83 -19.82
N GLU A 144 37.55 -49.42 -18.86
CA GLU A 144 37.59 -48.97 -17.47
C GLU A 144 38.26 -47.60 -17.35
N ALA A 145 39.36 -47.36 -18.06
CA ALA A 145 40.02 -46.05 -18.11
C ALA A 145 39.09 -44.98 -18.67
N HIS A 146 38.42 -45.25 -19.79
CA HIS A 146 37.44 -44.31 -20.37
C HIS A 146 36.23 -44.07 -19.46
N ALA A 147 35.72 -45.10 -18.78
CA ALA A 147 34.65 -44.96 -17.80
C ALA A 147 35.08 -44.07 -16.62
N ALA A 148 36.29 -44.28 -16.10
CA ALA A 148 36.86 -43.47 -15.02
C ALA A 148 37.05 -42.00 -15.43
N GLU A 149 37.54 -41.74 -16.64
CA GLU A 149 37.67 -40.39 -17.20
C GLU A 149 36.30 -39.73 -17.41
N ALA A 150 35.30 -40.47 -17.89
CA ALA A 150 33.94 -39.95 -18.05
C ALA A 150 33.32 -39.59 -16.70
N ALA A 151 33.52 -40.42 -15.68
CA ALA A 151 33.06 -40.15 -14.31
C ALA A 151 33.77 -38.94 -13.68
N ARG A 152 35.07 -38.76 -13.92
CA ARG A 152 35.81 -37.55 -13.49
C ARG A 152 35.26 -36.30 -14.16
N ARG A 153 35.06 -36.34 -15.48
CA ARG A 153 34.47 -35.23 -16.24
C ARG A 153 33.03 -34.93 -15.84
N SER A 154 32.22 -35.93 -15.46
CA SER A 154 30.89 -35.66 -14.91
C SER A 154 30.99 -35.00 -13.54
N ALA A 155 31.80 -35.54 -12.62
CA ALA A 155 31.99 -34.96 -11.30
C ALA A 155 32.53 -33.52 -11.33
N GLU A 156 33.43 -33.19 -12.25
CA GLU A 156 33.91 -31.83 -12.48
C GLU A 156 32.82 -30.90 -13.03
N ARG A 157 31.99 -31.39 -13.96
CA ARG A 157 30.84 -30.63 -14.46
C ARG A 157 29.82 -30.39 -13.35
N ASP A 158 29.52 -31.40 -12.55
CA ASP A 158 28.56 -31.30 -11.44
C ASP A 158 29.06 -30.30 -10.39
N ARG A 159 30.32 -30.39 -9.97
CA ARG A 159 30.95 -29.38 -9.10
C ARG A 159 30.89 -27.98 -9.69
N GLY A 160 31.19 -27.86 -10.99
CA GLY A 160 31.12 -26.57 -11.69
C GLY A 160 29.69 -26.02 -11.80
N LEU A 161 28.66 -26.87 -11.82
CA LEU A 161 27.26 -26.48 -11.74
C LEU A 161 26.89 -26.04 -10.32
N ASP A 162 27.28 -26.81 -9.31
CA ASP A 162 27.05 -26.49 -7.89
C ASP A 162 27.71 -25.15 -7.52
N GLU A 163 28.95 -24.91 -7.97
CA GLU A 163 29.65 -23.63 -7.74
C GLU A 163 28.94 -22.45 -8.41
N LYS A 164 28.42 -22.64 -9.63
CA LYS A 164 27.64 -21.62 -10.34
C LYS A 164 26.29 -21.37 -9.66
N GLN A 165 25.61 -22.42 -9.23
CA GLN A 165 24.35 -22.31 -8.48
C GLN A 165 24.57 -21.57 -7.16
N ALA A 166 25.59 -21.97 -6.39
CA ALA A 166 25.95 -21.29 -5.15
C ALA A 166 26.36 -19.83 -5.37
N ARG A 167 26.99 -19.49 -6.50
CA ARG A 167 27.28 -18.09 -6.87
C ARG A 167 25.98 -17.33 -7.16
N VAL A 168 25.09 -17.88 -7.98
CA VAL A 168 23.81 -17.25 -8.32
C VAL A 168 22.94 -17.06 -7.07
N GLU A 169 22.89 -18.04 -6.18
CA GLU A 169 22.16 -17.94 -4.91
C GLU A 169 22.72 -16.83 -4.02
N ARG A 170 24.04 -16.70 -3.92
CA ARG A 170 24.70 -15.60 -3.20
C ARG A 170 24.38 -14.24 -3.83
N GLU A 171 24.52 -14.12 -5.14
CA GLU A 171 24.20 -12.87 -5.86
C GLU A 171 22.72 -12.49 -5.70
N LEU A 172 21.80 -13.46 -5.71
CA LEU A 172 20.37 -13.24 -5.46
C LEU A 172 20.09 -12.87 -4.00
N ALA A 173 20.79 -13.47 -3.04
CA ALA A 173 20.66 -13.11 -1.62
C ALA A 173 21.16 -11.68 -1.37
N GLU A 174 22.33 -11.33 -1.89
CA GLU A 174 22.86 -9.97 -1.82
C GLU A 174 21.93 -8.95 -2.49
N LEU A 175 21.38 -9.27 -3.66
CA LEU A 175 20.45 -8.38 -4.35
C LEU A 175 19.17 -8.19 -3.54
N ARG A 176 18.62 -9.26 -2.94
CA ARG A 176 17.43 -9.18 -2.08
C ARG A 176 17.70 -8.31 -0.85
N GLU A 177 18.82 -8.54 -0.17
CA GLU A 177 19.22 -7.75 0.99
C GLU A 177 19.36 -6.26 0.62
N ARG A 178 20.05 -5.94 -0.48
CA ARG A 178 20.16 -4.56 -0.98
C ARG A 178 18.79 -3.93 -1.27
N THR A 179 17.90 -4.66 -1.95
CA THR A 179 16.55 -4.13 -2.23
C THR A 179 15.71 -3.97 -0.96
N GLU A 180 15.89 -4.83 0.04
CA GLU A 180 15.20 -4.71 1.33
C GLU A 180 15.73 -3.52 2.12
N THR A 181 17.04 -3.31 2.16
CA THR A 181 17.65 -2.12 2.77
C THR A 181 17.19 -0.85 2.06
N GLU A 182 17.20 -0.80 0.72
CA GLU A 182 16.73 0.36 -0.04
C GLU A 182 15.22 0.63 0.20
N LEU A 183 14.38 -0.41 0.24
CA LEU A 183 12.96 -0.26 0.53
C LEU A 183 12.69 0.22 1.96
N THR A 184 13.45 -0.27 2.94
CA THR A 184 13.32 0.18 4.34
C THR A 184 13.82 1.61 4.50
N GLU A 185 14.94 1.98 3.89
CA GLU A 185 15.42 3.36 3.84
C GLU A 185 14.39 4.29 3.19
N LEU A 186 13.88 3.96 2.01
CA LEU A 186 12.85 4.76 1.34
C LEU A 186 11.55 4.86 2.16
N ARG A 187 11.12 3.78 2.83
CA ARG A 187 9.96 3.83 3.73
C ARG A 187 10.20 4.76 4.91
N THR A 188 11.33 4.62 5.59
CA THR A 188 11.63 5.45 6.76
C THR A 188 11.80 6.93 6.40
N THR A 189 12.40 7.25 5.26
CA THR A 189 12.53 8.64 4.79
C THR A 189 11.17 9.22 4.41
N THR A 190 10.36 8.49 3.66
CA THR A 190 9.01 8.95 3.28
C THR A 190 8.08 9.10 4.48
N GLU A 191 8.12 8.18 5.45
CA GLU A 191 7.38 8.30 6.70
C GLU A 191 7.83 9.52 7.51
N ARG A 192 9.15 9.76 7.57
CA ARG A 192 9.71 10.94 8.24
C ARG A 192 9.27 12.24 7.56
N GLU A 193 9.37 12.33 6.24
CA GLU A 193 8.93 13.50 5.48
C GLU A 193 7.42 13.76 5.65
N LEU A 194 6.60 12.69 5.65
CA LEU A 194 5.17 12.81 5.90
C LEU A 194 4.88 13.26 7.33
N ALA A 195 5.60 12.74 8.34
CA ALA A 195 5.45 13.15 9.73
C ALA A 195 5.88 14.62 9.93
N GLU A 196 6.98 15.04 9.31
CA GLU A 196 7.45 16.43 9.34
C GLU A 196 6.42 17.36 8.69
N ARG A 197 5.93 17.03 7.48
CA ARG A 197 4.88 17.81 6.80
C ARG A 197 3.58 17.87 7.59
N ARG A 198 3.14 16.76 8.20
CA ARG A 198 1.95 16.74 9.07
C ARG A 198 2.15 17.66 10.26
N SER A 199 3.29 17.56 10.94
CA SER A 199 3.60 18.41 12.09
C SER A 199 3.67 19.89 11.71
N THR A 200 4.23 20.26 10.54
CA THR A 200 4.21 21.65 10.08
C THR A 200 2.79 22.12 9.79
N THR A 201 1.98 21.33 9.09
CA THR A 201 0.59 21.70 8.79
C THR A 201 -0.28 21.80 10.04
N GLU A 202 -0.05 20.94 11.04
CA GLU A 202 -0.75 21.01 12.33
C GLU A 202 -0.37 22.28 13.11
N ARG A 203 0.91 22.67 13.08
CA ARG A 203 1.36 23.94 13.69
C ARG A 203 0.74 25.15 12.99
N GLU A 204 0.79 25.19 11.66
CA GLU A 204 0.19 26.26 10.87
C GLU A 204 -1.32 26.38 11.10
N LEU A 205 -2.03 25.24 11.18
CA LEU A 205 -3.46 25.22 11.48
C LEU A 205 -3.73 25.72 12.90
N ALA A 206 -2.97 25.25 13.90
CA ALA A 206 -3.12 25.70 15.29
C ALA A 206 -2.82 27.19 15.44
N GLU A 207 -1.82 27.72 14.73
CA GLU A 207 -1.53 29.15 14.68
C GLU A 207 -2.66 29.93 14.01
N ALA A 208 -3.17 29.46 12.86
CA ALA A 208 -4.31 30.08 12.18
C ALA A 208 -5.56 30.10 13.08
N GLU A 209 -5.89 28.99 13.74
CA GLU A 209 -6.99 28.90 14.70
C GLU A 209 -6.81 29.87 15.88
N ARG A 210 -5.60 30.00 16.43
CA ARG A 210 -5.29 31.01 17.45
C ARG A 210 -5.51 32.43 16.94
N THR A 211 -5.01 32.77 15.75
CA THR A 211 -5.23 34.12 15.21
C THR A 211 -6.71 34.42 14.93
N VAL A 212 -7.49 33.44 14.47
CA VAL A 212 -8.94 33.61 14.24
C VAL A 212 -9.66 33.76 15.57
N THR A 213 -9.35 32.94 16.57
CA THR A 213 -9.96 33.06 17.90
C THR A 213 -9.61 34.39 18.57
N GLU A 214 -8.35 34.83 18.51
CA GLU A 214 -7.93 36.16 18.96
C GLU A 214 -8.72 37.27 18.25
N ARG A 215 -8.86 37.21 16.92
CA ARG A 215 -9.66 38.19 16.16
C ARG A 215 -11.14 38.20 16.55
N ILE A 216 -11.75 37.04 16.78
CA ILE A 216 -13.15 36.95 17.24
C ILE A 216 -13.26 37.56 18.64
N THR A 217 -12.39 37.18 19.57
CA THR A 217 -12.42 37.71 20.94
C THR A 217 -12.19 39.22 20.99
N ALA A 218 -11.30 39.75 20.14
CA ALA A 218 -11.07 41.18 20.01
C ALA A 218 -12.30 41.89 19.43
N ALA A 219 -12.91 41.36 18.37
CA ALA A 219 -14.14 41.91 17.80
C ALA A 219 -15.31 41.87 18.79
N ASP A 220 -15.43 40.81 19.60
CA ASP A 220 -16.45 40.70 20.65
C ASP A 220 -16.20 41.66 21.81
N ALA A 221 -14.94 41.97 22.12
CA ALA A 221 -14.57 42.98 23.10
C ALA A 221 -14.91 44.39 22.58
N GLU A 222 -14.52 44.71 21.34
CA GLU A 222 -14.84 45.99 20.68
C GLU A 222 -16.35 46.19 20.55
N ALA A 223 -17.09 45.15 20.16
CA ALA A 223 -18.55 45.21 20.07
C ALA A 223 -19.23 45.35 21.44
N ARG A 224 -18.63 44.87 22.53
CA ARG A 224 -19.11 45.13 23.90
C ARG A 224 -18.84 46.57 24.31
N GLU A 225 -17.63 47.07 24.10
CA GLU A 225 -17.28 48.46 24.40
C GLU A 225 -18.16 49.45 23.64
N ASN A 226 -18.37 49.23 22.33
CA ASN A 226 -19.26 50.05 21.52
C ASN A 226 -20.70 50.04 22.04
N ARG A 227 -21.21 48.87 22.50
CA ARG A 227 -22.54 48.79 23.12
C ARG A 227 -22.61 49.58 24.42
N GLU A 228 -21.60 49.46 25.28
CA GLU A 228 -21.53 50.21 26.54
C GLU A 228 -21.43 51.72 26.30
N GLN A 229 -20.66 52.16 25.30
CA GLN A 229 -20.59 53.56 24.89
C GLN A 229 -21.95 54.07 24.37
N VAL A 230 -22.61 53.32 23.48
CA VAL A 230 -23.95 53.68 22.98
C VAL A 230 -24.97 53.73 24.12
N GLU A 231 -24.94 52.80 25.07
CA GLU A 231 -25.82 52.82 26.25
C GLU A 231 -25.54 54.02 27.16
N HIS A 232 -24.26 54.38 27.34
CA HIS A 232 -23.85 55.54 28.11
C HIS A 232 -24.33 56.84 27.45
N ASP A 233 -24.08 57.00 26.16
CA ASP A 233 -24.51 58.15 25.37
C ASP A 233 -26.04 58.27 25.34
N PHE A 234 -26.74 57.15 25.18
CA PHE A 234 -28.20 57.11 25.26
C PHE A 234 -28.70 57.54 26.64
N ARG A 235 -28.05 57.10 27.73
CA ARG A 235 -28.40 57.52 29.09
C ARG A 235 -28.20 59.02 29.27
N ILE A 236 -27.07 59.56 28.85
CA ILE A 236 -26.80 61.01 28.89
C ILE A 236 -27.87 61.76 28.09
N ALA A 237 -28.15 61.35 26.85
CA ALA A 237 -29.14 62.00 26.00
C ALA A 237 -30.56 61.92 26.60
N MET A 238 -30.92 60.80 27.22
CA MET A 238 -32.22 60.64 27.89
C MET A 238 -32.32 61.45 29.17
N ASP A 239 -31.25 61.53 29.97
CA ASP A 239 -31.19 62.37 31.15
C ASP A 239 -31.26 63.86 30.79
N GLN A 240 -30.59 64.28 29.71
CA GLN A 240 -30.70 65.63 29.14
C GLN A 240 -32.13 65.92 28.70
N ARG A 241 -32.74 65.05 27.87
CA ARG A 241 -34.12 65.22 27.39
C ARG A 241 -35.12 65.22 28.54
N ARG A 242 -34.90 64.40 29.57
CA ARG A 242 -35.72 64.38 30.79
C ARG A 242 -35.56 65.69 31.56
N ALA A 243 -34.34 66.20 31.72
CA ALA A 243 -34.10 67.48 32.37
C ALA A 243 -34.79 68.62 31.61
N GLU A 244 -34.66 68.65 30.28
CA GLU A 244 -35.35 69.61 29.42
C GLU A 244 -36.88 69.53 29.58
N ALA A 245 -37.45 68.31 29.55
CA ALA A 245 -38.88 68.10 29.77
C ALA A 245 -39.34 68.51 31.18
N LEU A 246 -38.53 68.27 32.22
CA LEU A 246 -38.83 68.74 33.57
C LEU A 246 -38.75 70.27 33.65
N THR A 247 -37.77 70.90 33.00
CA THR A 247 -37.68 72.37 32.94
C THR A 247 -38.85 72.98 32.18
N SER A 248 -39.32 72.37 31.08
CA SER A 248 -40.50 72.83 30.37
C SER A 248 -41.76 72.69 31.22
N LEU A 249 -41.94 71.56 31.92
CA LEU A 249 -43.05 71.37 32.86
C LEU A 249 -43.02 72.38 34.02
N PHE A 250 -41.85 72.69 34.57
CA PHE A 250 -41.72 73.73 35.59
C PHE A 250 -42.04 75.12 35.02
N ALA A 251 -41.58 75.44 33.81
CA ALA A 251 -41.92 76.70 33.15
C ALA A 251 -43.42 76.82 32.86
N GLU A 252 -44.08 75.72 32.42
CA GLU A 252 -45.53 75.66 32.25
C GLU A 252 -46.28 75.85 33.57
N ARG A 253 -45.83 75.18 34.65
CA ARG A 253 -46.38 75.35 35.99
C ARG A 253 -46.25 76.80 36.46
N ASP A 254 -45.06 77.39 36.34
CA ASP A 254 -44.80 78.75 36.78
C ASP A 254 -45.62 79.77 35.96
N ALA A 255 -45.80 79.52 34.66
CA ALA A 255 -46.69 80.30 33.81
C ALA A 255 -48.16 80.18 34.25
N LEU A 256 -48.63 78.96 34.56
CA LEU A 256 -49.98 78.74 35.09
C LEU A 256 -50.17 79.43 36.45
N GLU A 257 -49.18 79.38 37.34
CA GLU A 257 -49.22 80.03 38.64
C GLU A 257 -49.24 81.56 38.50
N ALA A 258 -48.46 82.12 37.56
CA ALA A 258 -48.50 83.55 37.23
C ALA A 258 -49.86 83.97 36.64
N ASP A 259 -50.47 83.11 35.81
CA ASP A 259 -51.80 83.30 35.24
C ASP A 259 -52.90 83.29 36.33
N ILE A 260 -52.84 82.33 37.26
CA ILE A 260 -53.73 82.27 38.42
C ILE A 260 -53.55 83.54 39.27
N SER A 261 -52.32 83.88 39.62
CA SER A 261 -51.99 85.09 40.40
C SER A 261 -52.44 86.38 39.71
N ARG A 262 -52.42 86.43 38.38
CA ARG A 262 -52.98 87.55 37.61
C ARG A 262 -54.50 87.59 37.71
N ARG A 263 -55.18 86.46 37.51
CA ARG A 263 -56.65 86.35 37.61
C ARG A 263 -57.14 86.70 39.02
N GLU A 264 -56.41 86.30 40.06
CA GLU A 264 -56.70 86.66 41.45
C GLU A 264 -56.54 88.17 41.68
N ARG A 265 -55.46 88.79 41.19
CA ARG A 265 -55.30 90.25 41.24
C ARG A 265 -56.41 90.99 40.50
N GLU A 266 -56.74 90.56 39.28
CA GLU A 266 -57.84 91.14 38.51
C GLU A 266 -59.19 90.95 39.22
N ALA A 267 -59.43 89.81 39.86
CA ALA A 267 -60.62 89.57 40.67
C ALA A 267 -60.64 90.46 41.93
N ALA A 268 -59.52 90.59 42.63
CA ALA A 268 -59.38 91.48 43.78
C ALA A 268 -59.60 92.95 43.39
N ASP A 269 -59.05 93.40 42.26
CA ASP A 269 -59.26 94.74 41.73
C ASP A 269 -60.71 94.97 41.28
N ARG A 270 -61.37 93.96 40.71
CA ARG A 270 -62.81 94.00 40.42
C ARG A 270 -63.62 94.15 41.70
N ILE A 271 -63.39 93.29 42.69
CA ILE A 271 -64.05 93.37 44.00
C ILE A 271 -63.82 94.74 44.65
N ARG A 272 -62.59 95.26 44.59
CA ARG A 272 -62.26 96.57 45.14
C ARG A 272 -62.99 97.70 44.43
N ARG A 273 -63.05 97.68 43.10
CA ARG A 273 -63.83 98.64 42.31
C ARG A 273 -65.32 98.56 42.63
N ASP A 274 -65.87 97.37 42.77
CA ASP A 274 -67.28 97.18 43.13
C ASP A 274 -67.57 97.71 44.55
N LEU A 275 -66.64 97.51 45.50
CA LEU A 275 -66.73 98.08 46.85
C LEU A 275 -66.61 99.60 46.85
N ASP A 276 -65.66 100.17 46.10
CA ASP A 276 -65.50 101.62 45.98
C ASP A 276 -66.73 102.25 45.31
N GLN A 277 -67.30 101.59 44.31
CA GLN A 277 -68.55 101.97 43.66
C GLN A 277 -69.73 101.92 44.64
N ALA A 278 -69.86 100.84 45.42
CA ALA A 278 -70.89 100.72 46.46
C ALA A 278 -70.72 101.79 47.56
N HIS A 279 -69.49 102.14 47.91
CA HIS A 279 -69.19 103.24 48.84
C HIS A 279 -69.59 104.60 48.25
N ALA A 280 -69.25 104.87 46.99
CA ALA A 280 -69.61 106.11 46.31
C ALA A 280 -71.14 106.25 46.13
N ASP A 281 -71.82 105.15 45.78
CA ASP A 281 -73.28 105.13 45.69
C ASP A 281 -73.91 105.32 47.09
N GLY A 282 -73.32 104.75 48.15
CA GLY A 282 -73.70 105.01 49.54
C GLY A 282 -73.45 106.46 49.98
N GLU A 283 -72.41 107.12 49.48
CA GLU A 283 -72.17 108.56 49.71
C GLU A 283 -73.17 109.44 48.96
N LYS A 284 -73.50 109.11 47.71
CA LYS A 284 -74.54 109.81 46.95
C LYS A 284 -75.90 109.74 47.66
N ILE A 285 -76.31 108.54 48.10
CA ILE A 285 -77.55 108.37 48.86
C ILE A 285 -77.55 109.25 50.12
N ARG A 286 -76.43 109.31 50.85
CA ARG A 286 -76.31 110.18 52.03
C ARG A 286 -76.36 111.67 51.68
N SER A 287 -75.73 112.08 50.60
CA SER A 287 -75.75 113.46 50.09
C SER A 287 -77.14 113.87 49.64
N ASP A 288 -77.84 113.02 48.89
CA ASP A 288 -79.21 113.27 48.41
C ASP A 288 -80.18 113.33 49.60
N ALA A 289 -80.08 112.40 50.56
CA ALA A 289 -80.86 112.46 51.79
C ALA A 289 -80.58 113.74 52.61
N ARG A 290 -79.33 114.21 52.63
CA ARG A 290 -78.97 115.48 53.28
C ARG A 290 -79.56 116.68 52.54
N ARG A 291 -79.50 116.68 51.21
CA ARG A 291 -80.07 117.73 50.37
C ARG A 291 -81.59 117.78 50.53
N ASP A 292 -82.28 116.65 50.54
CA ASP A 292 -83.73 116.58 50.80
C ASP A 292 -84.07 117.09 52.20
N ALA A 293 -83.26 116.77 53.21
CA ALA A 293 -83.40 117.34 54.56
C ALA A 293 -83.20 118.87 54.59
N GLU A 294 -82.26 119.39 53.80
CA GLU A 294 -82.00 120.83 53.67
C GLU A 294 -83.13 121.55 52.88
N GLU A 295 -83.69 120.92 51.84
CA GLU A 295 -84.82 121.44 51.08
C GLU A 295 -86.12 121.47 51.91
N THR A 296 -86.39 120.41 52.67
CA THR A 296 -87.55 120.34 53.58
C THR A 296 -87.44 121.35 54.72
N THR A 297 -86.26 121.53 55.31
CA THR A 297 -86.04 122.57 56.34
C THR A 297 -86.12 123.98 55.75
N ALA A 298 -85.65 124.22 54.53
CA ALA A 298 -85.82 125.50 53.83
C ALA A 298 -87.28 125.78 53.47
N ALA A 299 -88.05 124.77 53.05
CA ALA A 299 -89.49 124.89 52.84
C ALA A 299 -90.25 125.22 54.14
N ALA A 300 -89.90 124.57 55.25
CA ALA A 300 -90.45 124.86 56.56
C ALA A 300 -90.14 126.31 57.01
N ARG A 301 -88.90 126.79 56.82
CA ARG A 301 -88.52 128.19 57.11
C ARG A 301 -89.31 129.20 56.28
N ARG A 302 -89.46 128.98 54.97
CA ARG A 302 -90.28 129.82 54.10
C ARG A 302 -91.75 129.87 54.53
N ARG A 303 -92.30 128.75 55.01
CA ARG A 303 -93.67 128.68 55.55
C ARG A 303 -93.81 129.52 56.83
N VAL A 304 -92.80 129.51 57.70
CA VAL A 304 -92.74 130.34 58.92
C VAL A 304 -92.61 131.83 58.58
N GLU A 305 -91.79 132.21 57.61
CA GLU A 305 -91.68 133.60 57.14
C GLU A 305 -92.99 134.12 56.52
N GLN A 306 -93.70 133.30 55.73
CA GLN A 306 -95.01 133.67 55.18
C GLN A 306 -96.07 133.91 56.27
N LEU A 307 -96.08 133.09 57.33
CA LEU A 307 -96.98 133.29 58.48
C LEU A 307 -96.61 134.55 59.28
N THR A 308 -95.32 134.86 59.38
CA THR A 308 -94.82 136.08 60.06
C THR A 308 -95.15 137.35 59.26
N GLY A 309 -95.09 137.28 57.92
CA GLY A 309 -95.47 138.36 57.01
C GLY A 309 -96.98 138.64 56.96
N LEU A 310 -97.82 137.60 57.06
CA LEU A 310 -99.28 137.76 57.22
C LEU A 310 -99.63 138.41 58.56
N ARG A 311 -98.91 138.06 59.64
CA ARG A 311 -99.09 138.68 60.96
C ARG A 311 -98.74 140.17 60.95
N ALA A 312 -97.65 140.55 60.28
CA ALA A 312 -97.22 141.94 60.14
C ALA A 312 -98.24 142.80 59.36
N ARG A 313 -98.83 142.26 58.29
CA ARG A 313 -99.85 142.94 57.47
C ARG A 313 -101.18 143.13 58.22
N LEU A 314 -101.60 142.17 59.05
CA LEU A 314 -102.76 142.32 59.94
C LEU A 314 -102.52 143.39 61.01
N THR A 315 -101.31 143.51 61.57
CA THR A 315 -100.98 144.58 62.52
C THR A 315 -100.90 145.98 61.90
N GLU A 316 -100.51 146.08 60.61
CA GLU A 316 -100.51 147.34 59.86
C GLU A 316 -101.94 147.79 59.52
N GLN A 317 -102.80 146.86 59.10
CA GLN A 317 -104.22 147.11 58.80
C GLN A 317 -105.03 147.49 60.04
N LEU A 318 -104.69 146.96 61.22
CA LEU A 318 -105.30 147.37 62.50
C LEU A 318 -104.78 148.73 63.02
N ARG A 319 -103.57 149.17 62.62
CA ARG A 319 -103.02 150.50 62.98
C ARG A 319 -103.55 151.61 62.08
N ALA A 320 -103.79 151.32 60.79
CA ALA A 320 -104.44 152.22 59.84
C ALA A 320 -105.94 152.43 60.13
N ALA A 321 -106.64 151.38 60.60
CA ALA A 321 -108.04 151.49 61.02
C ALA A 321 -108.23 152.31 62.32
N ARG A 322 -107.19 152.46 63.15
CA ARG A 322 -107.23 153.24 64.40
C ARG A 322 -106.98 154.74 64.21
N ALA A 323 -106.34 155.16 63.12
CA ALA A 323 -106.06 156.57 62.84
C ALA A 323 -107.22 157.31 62.14
N LEU A 324 -108.17 156.57 61.53
CA LEU A 324 -109.36 157.13 60.87
C LEU A 324 -110.61 157.18 61.76
N ILE A 325 -110.55 156.67 63.00
CA ILE A 325 -111.69 156.61 63.93
C ILE A 325 -111.61 157.69 65.04
N GLU A 326 -110.56 158.51 65.09
CA GLU A 326 -110.43 159.62 66.07
C GLU A 326 -110.81 161.01 65.48
N SER A 327 -111.21 161.12 64.20
CA SER A 327 -111.64 162.39 63.57
C SER A 327 -112.89 162.22 62.70
N GLY A 328 -114.06 162.64 63.23
CA GLY A 328 -115.37 162.60 62.57
C GLY A 328 -116.11 161.31 62.90
N VAL A 329 -116.90 161.23 63.97
CA VAL A 329 -118.21 161.89 64.09
C VAL A 329 -118.98 161.75 62.78
N ASP A 330 -119.58 160.58 62.58
CA ASP A 330 -121.00 160.42 62.30
C ASP A 330 -121.38 158.94 62.44
N ASP A 331 -122.53 158.72 63.07
CA ASP A 331 -123.34 157.51 63.13
C ASP A 331 -122.88 156.34 64.02
N LEU A 332 -123.31 156.50 65.29
CA LEU A 332 -124.20 155.58 66.00
C LEU A 332 -124.98 154.57 65.13
N ASP A 333 -125.34 153.46 65.80
CA ASP A 333 -126.31 152.44 65.40
C ASP A 333 -125.82 151.49 64.29
N ALA A 334 -126.20 150.22 64.19
CA ALA A 334 -126.91 149.23 65.01
C ALA A 334 -126.89 147.97 64.12
N GLY A 335 -126.98 146.75 64.67
CA GLY A 335 -127.41 145.60 63.84
C GLY A 335 -126.76 144.22 64.09
N PRO A 336 -127.55 143.19 64.44
CA PRO A 336 -127.22 141.76 64.47
C PRO A 336 -127.84 140.96 63.28
N ASP A 337 -127.38 139.72 63.03
CA ASP A 337 -128.08 138.53 62.42
C ASP A 337 -127.04 137.52 61.87
N LEU A 338 -127.09 136.19 61.97
CA LEU A 338 -128.07 135.13 61.64
C LEU A 338 -128.30 134.82 60.12
N ALA A 339 -127.85 133.62 59.72
CA ALA A 339 -128.40 132.64 58.76
C ALA A 339 -128.55 132.88 57.22
N ASP A 340 -128.27 131.77 56.49
CA ASP A 340 -128.78 131.23 55.19
C ASP A 340 -128.44 131.92 53.82
N LEU A 341 -127.72 131.25 52.88
CA LEU A 341 -128.08 130.29 51.79
C LEU A 341 -128.83 130.92 50.59
N PRO A 342 -128.54 130.57 49.28
CA PRO A 342 -129.10 129.38 48.59
C PRO A 342 -128.20 128.77 47.46
N VAL A 343 -128.27 127.48 47.06
CA VAL A 343 -129.17 126.72 46.14
C VAL A 343 -128.99 126.96 44.61
N ASP A 344 -128.99 125.84 43.86
CA ASP A 344 -129.20 125.56 42.41
C ASP A 344 -128.02 125.31 41.42
N GLN A 345 -127.73 124.01 41.20
CA GLN A 345 -127.88 123.15 39.99
C GLN A 345 -128.20 123.75 38.58
N PRO A 346 -128.16 123.01 37.42
CA PRO A 346 -128.00 121.55 37.12
C PRO A 346 -127.11 121.26 35.85
N PRO A 347 -127.28 120.20 34.99
CA PRO A 347 -127.49 118.74 35.17
C PRO A 347 -126.58 117.80 34.30
N ALA A 348 -126.72 116.48 34.57
CA ALA A 348 -126.81 115.32 33.65
C ALA A 348 -125.57 114.64 32.97
N GLU A 349 -125.70 113.30 32.94
CA GLU A 349 -125.08 112.26 32.09
C GLU A 349 -123.65 111.79 32.41
N ARG A 350 -123.21 110.53 32.23
CA ARG A 350 -123.73 109.15 32.08
C ARG A 350 -122.46 108.26 32.06
N SER A 351 -122.64 106.96 32.36
CA SER A 351 -121.76 105.84 31.95
C SER A 351 -120.54 105.51 32.83
N SER A 352 -120.23 104.26 33.21
CA SER A 352 -120.95 102.97 33.36
C SER A 352 -119.88 101.94 33.82
N VAL A 353 -120.13 101.17 34.89
CA VAL A 353 -120.41 99.71 34.88
C VAL A 353 -119.26 98.79 34.43
N ASP A 354 -118.69 98.08 35.42
CA ASP A 354 -118.67 96.61 35.60
C ASP A 354 -118.40 95.69 34.39
N ARG A 355 -117.34 94.85 34.50
CA ARG A 355 -117.37 93.39 34.24
C ARG A 355 -115.97 92.72 34.36
N LEU A 356 -115.98 91.58 35.06
CA LEU A 356 -115.15 90.36 34.93
C LEU A 356 -114.85 89.93 33.46
N PRO A 357 -114.04 88.88 33.13
CA PRO A 357 -113.65 87.71 33.95
C PRO A 357 -112.24 87.11 33.71
N ALA A 358 -112.05 85.94 34.34
CA ALA A 358 -111.03 84.92 34.17
C ALA A 358 -110.72 84.45 32.73
N GLU A 359 -109.63 83.67 32.67
CA GLU A 359 -109.35 82.56 31.75
C GLU A 359 -108.94 82.93 30.31
N GLN A 360 -107.71 82.57 29.93
CA GLN A 360 -107.42 81.57 28.89
C GLN A 360 -105.94 81.56 28.45
N ALA A 361 -105.28 80.41 28.65
CA ALA A 361 -104.43 79.81 27.61
C ALA A 361 -105.33 79.54 26.36
N PRO A 362 -104.86 79.40 25.09
CA PRO A 362 -103.96 78.30 24.73
C PRO A 362 -103.13 78.43 23.41
N ALA A 363 -102.35 77.38 23.18
CA ALA A 363 -102.05 76.66 21.93
C ALA A 363 -102.37 77.24 20.54
N GLY A 364 -101.44 76.98 19.61
CA GLY A 364 -101.68 76.88 18.17
C GLY A 364 -100.43 77.22 17.37
N SER A 365 -99.63 76.24 16.96
CA SER A 365 -99.80 75.48 15.71
C SER A 365 -99.10 76.15 14.53
N GLY A 366 -98.24 75.42 13.84
CA GLY A 366 -98.08 75.63 12.40
C GLY A 366 -96.68 75.53 11.82
N ALA A 367 -96.19 74.30 11.74
CA ALA A 367 -95.80 73.67 10.47
C ALA A 367 -94.49 74.05 9.74
N ALA A 368 -93.89 72.95 9.27
CA ALA A 368 -93.07 72.75 8.07
C ALA A 368 -91.56 73.02 8.26
N ALA A 369 -90.76 71.95 8.42
CA ALA A 369 -90.23 71.09 7.35
C ALA A 369 -88.96 71.76 6.75
N THR A 370 -87.82 71.11 6.57
CA THR A 370 -87.50 69.74 6.15
C THR A 370 -85.99 69.52 6.37
N ASP A 371 -85.60 68.27 6.63
CA ASP A 371 -84.47 67.54 6.01
C ASP A 371 -83.02 68.10 6.18
N THR A 372 -81.96 67.32 6.34
CA THR A 372 -81.75 65.87 6.19
C THR A 372 -80.42 65.49 6.86
N ALA A 373 -80.37 64.22 7.31
CA ALA A 373 -79.29 63.24 7.19
C ALA A 373 -77.83 63.70 6.89
N GLY A 374 -76.80 63.11 7.48
CA GLY A 374 -76.76 61.90 8.26
C GLY A 374 -75.31 61.46 8.53
N ALA A 375 -75.14 60.70 9.61
CA ALA A 375 -74.17 59.61 9.63
C ALA A 375 -74.73 58.46 8.78
N PRO A 376 -73.86 57.56 8.30
CA PRO A 376 -73.97 56.23 8.88
C PRO A 376 -72.62 55.57 9.21
N ALA A 377 -72.78 54.55 10.03
CA ALA A 377 -71.78 53.65 10.55
C ALA A 377 -71.36 52.56 9.53
N SER A 378 -70.46 51.72 10.04
CA SER A 378 -70.33 50.27 9.83
C SER A 378 -69.44 49.75 8.70
N GLY A 379 -68.69 48.69 9.06
CA GLY A 379 -68.27 47.62 8.16
C GLY A 379 -66.76 47.58 7.94
N SER A 380 -65.99 46.89 8.78
CA SER A 380 -65.75 45.43 8.74
C SER A 380 -64.58 45.06 7.83
N ALA A 381 -63.54 44.52 8.48
CA ALA A 381 -62.67 43.42 8.06
C ALA A 381 -62.11 43.43 6.64
N ASP A 382 -60.79 43.56 6.53
CA ASP A 382 -60.05 42.54 5.79
C ASP A 382 -58.60 42.43 6.31
N THR A 383 -58.23 41.21 6.69
CA THR A 383 -56.86 40.75 6.91
C THR A 383 -56.71 39.52 6.02
N PRO A 384 -55.62 39.43 5.25
CA PRO A 384 -54.77 38.24 5.36
C PRO A 384 -53.31 38.65 5.58
N ALA A 385 -52.65 38.12 6.62
CA ALA A 385 -51.98 36.82 6.62
C ALA A 385 -50.85 36.76 5.56
N SER A 386 -49.61 36.96 5.99
CA SER A 386 -48.67 35.89 6.39
C SER A 386 -48.08 35.12 5.20
N ALA A 387 -46.82 35.42 4.89
CA ALA A 387 -45.85 34.39 4.55
C ALA A 387 -45.42 33.71 5.88
N PRO A 388 -45.02 32.42 5.90
CA PRO A 388 -43.70 32.07 5.36
C PRO A 388 -43.61 30.71 4.65
N ARG A 389 -42.55 30.61 3.86
CA ARG A 389 -42.02 29.42 3.21
C ARG A 389 -41.38 28.51 4.27
N THR A 390 -41.70 27.22 4.25
CA THR A 390 -40.86 26.17 4.81
C THR A 390 -40.49 25.19 3.72
N VAL A 391 -39.20 24.91 3.66
CA VAL A 391 -38.52 24.04 2.71
C VAL A 391 -38.62 22.63 3.27
N GLU A 392 -39.65 21.87 2.89
CA GLU A 392 -39.73 20.46 3.29
C GLU A 392 -40.52 19.59 2.29
N GLU A 393 -40.47 19.90 1.00
CA GLU A 393 -41.05 19.00 -0.02
C GLU A 393 -40.42 19.17 -1.42
N ALA A 394 -39.09 19.00 -1.50
CA ALA A 394 -38.36 18.94 -2.78
C ALA A 394 -37.32 17.80 -2.82
N VAL A 395 -37.64 16.66 -2.20
CA VAL A 395 -36.89 15.40 -2.36
C VAL A 395 -37.74 14.41 -3.16
N ALA A 396 -37.89 14.68 -4.45
CA ALA A 396 -38.42 13.72 -5.42
C ALA A 396 -38.08 14.18 -6.85
N ALA A 397 -36.82 14.02 -7.27
CA ALA A 397 -36.41 13.76 -8.66
C ALA A 397 -34.88 13.90 -8.86
N ARG A 398 -34.06 12.93 -8.43
CA ARG A 398 -32.81 12.58 -9.14
C ARG A 398 -32.13 11.28 -8.69
N GLU A 399 -32.78 10.13 -8.84
CA GLU A 399 -32.09 8.83 -8.81
C GLU A 399 -32.34 8.04 -10.09
N ARG A 400 -31.66 8.45 -11.18
CA ARG A 400 -31.32 7.61 -12.33
C ARG A 400 -30.09 8.17 -13.04
N ARG A 401 -28.88 7.80 -12.59
CA ARG A 401 -27.76 7.38 -13.46
C ARG A 401 -26.53 6.94 -12.65
N SER A 402 -26.34 5.62 -12.65
CA SER A 402 -25.08 4.92 -12.96
C SER A 402 -23.85 5.26 -12.12
N ALA A 403 -23.78 4.63 -10.94
CA ALA A 403 -22.54 4.03 -10.45
C ALA A 403 -22.41 2.65 -11.11
N ALA A 404 -21.39 2.46 -11.94
CA ALA A 404 -21.08 1.20 -12.59
C ALA A 404 -19.89 0.54 -11.88
N THR A 405 -20.22 -0.57 -11.20
CA THR A 405 -19.51 -1.86 -11.16
C THR A 405 -18.04 -1.91 -10.71
N ALA A 406 -17.88 -2.38 -9.48
CA ALA A 406 -16.78 -3.25 -9.04
C ALA A 406 -17.38 -4.62 -8.67
N GLU A 407 -16.55 -5.66 -8.83
CA GLU A 407 -16.67 -7.02 -8.25
C GLU A 407 -17.74 -7.95 -8.87
N ASP A 408 -17.55 -9.26 -9.07
CA ASP A 408 -16.50 -10.25 -8.83
C ASP A 408 -16.85 -11.48 -9.72
N GLU A 409 -15.92 -12.40 -9.90
CA GLU A 409 -16.11 -13.87 -9.89
C GLU A 409 -15.15 -14.65 -10.81
N SER A 410 -14.30 -15.38 -10.09
CA SER A 410 -13.60 -16.63 -10.38
C SER A 410 -14.28 -17.63 -11.34
N GLY A 411 -13.47 -18.38 -12.10
CA GLY A 411 -13.88 -19.68 -12.65
C GLY A 411 -13.02 -20.21 -13.80
N SER A 412 -12.07 -21.09 -13.48
CA SER A 412 -11.21 -21.83 -14.41
C SER A 412 -11.91 -23.07 -15.05
N PRO A 413 -11.27 -23.78 -16.02
CA PRO A 413 -11.93 -24.24 -17.25
C PRO A 413 -12.12 -25.76 -17.39
N THR A 414 -12.99 -26.14 -18.33
CA THR A 414 -13.07 -27.47 -18.99
C THR A 414 -13.52 -27.19 -20.43
N GLY A 415 -13.08 -27.80 -21.53
CA GLY A 415 -12.51 -29.11 -21.79
C GLY A 415 -13.07 -29.55 -23.16
N SER A 416 -12.20 -29.96 -24.08
CA SER A 416 -12.38 -30.94 -25.17
C SER A 416 -13.68 -30.96 -26.01
N THR A 417 -13.54 -30.68 -27.31
CA THR A 417 -13.97 -31.50 -28.48
C THR A 417 -13.46 -30.76 -29.74
N GLY A 418 -12.97 -31.33 -30.83
CA GLY A 418 -13.08 -32.68 -31.36
C GLY A 418 -13.68 -32.61 -32.78
N SER A 419 -12.82 -32.57 -33.80
CA SER A 419 -13.03 -32.92 -35.22
C SER A 419 -13.69 -31.91 -36.18
N GLY A 420 -13.04 -31.73 -37.35
CA GLY A 420 -13.58 -30.97 -38.49
C GLY A 420 -12.55 -30.56 -39.55
N SER A 421 -12.06 -31.53 -40.32
CA SER A 421 -11.16 -31.40 -41.49
C SER A 421 -11.66 -30.43 -42.58
N SER A 422 -10.76 -29.64 -43.20
CA SER A 422 -10.49 -29.61 -44.66
C SER A 422 -9.52 -28.51 -45.12
N GLY A 423 -8.36 -28.94 -45.63
CA GLY A 423 -7.59 -28.45 -46.79
C GLY A 423 -7.43 -26.96 -47.13
N SER A 424 -6.17 -26.50 -47.20
CA SER A 424 -5.54 -26.07 -48.47
C SER A 424 -4.08 -25.66 -48.24
N GLY A 425 -3.23 -25.98 -49.20
CA GLY A 425 -1.78 -25.92 -49.08
C GLY A 425 -1.13 -24.64 -49.61
N ARG A 426 0.03 -24.31 -49.04
CA ARG A 426 1.34 -24.09 -49.71
C ARG A 426 2.31 -23.37 -48.76
N PRO A 427 3.58 -23.80 -48.69
CA PRO A 427 4.61 -23.12 -47.89
C PRO A 427 5.37 -22.06 -48.72
N ARG A 428 5.83 -21.00 -48.03
CA ARG A 428 6.72 -19.96 -48.57
C ARG A 428 8.21 -20.38 -48.45
N PRO A 429 9.09 -19.96 -49.38
CA PRO A 429 10.49 -20.39 -49.43
C PRO A 429 11.46 -19.47 -48.66
N SER A 430 12.58 -20.04 -48.22
CA SER A 430 13.75 -19.33 -47.68
C SER A 430 14.68 -18.82 -48.80
N PRO A 431 15.47 -17.75 -48.60
CA PRO A 431 16.31 -17.18 -49.65
C PRO A 431 17.70 -17.84 -49.76
N ARG A 432 18.16 -17.92 -51.01
CA ARG A 432 19.51 -18.33 -51.47
C ARG A 432 20.56 -17.26 -51.17
N ALA A 433 21.78 -17.71 -50.87
CA ALA A 433 23.02 -17.05 -51.29
C ALA A 433 23.79 -17.95 -52.28
N ARG A 434 24.05 -17.38 -53.46
CA ARG A 434 25.00 -17.76 -54.53
C ARG A 434 26.45 -17.75 -53.98
N SER A 435 27.53 -18.19 -54.63
CA SER A 435 27.89 -18.86 -55.89
C SER A 435 29.43 -18.85 -55.86
N GLY A 436 30.10 -19.91 -56.31
CA GLY A 436 31.56 -19.89 -56.47
C GLY A 436 32.08 -21.17 -57.09
N TYR A 437 32.12 -21.19 -58.41
CA TYR A 437 32.68 -22.26 -59.24
C TYR A 437 34.07 -21.84 -59.70
N SER A 438 35.12 -22.62 -59.44
CA SER A 438 36.36 -22.60 -60.22
C SER A 438 37.09 -23.93 -60.07
N GLY A 439 37.39 -24.57 -61.20
CA GLY A 439 37.94 -25.92 -61.28
C GLY A 439 39.46 -26.02 -61.05
N GLY A 440 39.98 -27.25 -61.18
CA GLY A 440 41.42 -27.46 -61.25
C GLY A 440 41.91 -28.86 -60.91
N LYS A 441 42.21 -29.61 -61.99
CA LYS A 441 43.33 -30.58 -62.13
C LYS A 441 43.20 -31.97 -61.49
N ARG A 442 42.87 -32.91 -62.39
CA ARG A 442 43.42 -34.28 -62.39
C ARG A 442 44.92 -34.21 -62.65
N ALA A 443 45.72 -34.92 -61.84
CA ALA A 443 47.10 -35.27 -62.15
C ALA A 443 47.19 -36.80 -62.24
N ALA A 444 47.60 -37.29 -63.40
CA ALA A 444 48.09 -38.64 -63.61
C ALA A 444 49.59 -38.66 -63.29
N ARG A 445 50.08 -39.69 -62.59
CA ARG A 445 51.38 -40.29 -62.91
C ARG A 445 51.57 -41.66 -62.25
N THR A 446 51.65 -42.64 -63.14
CA THR A 446 52.48 -43.84 -63.11
C THR A 446 53.55 -43.96 -62.01
N ARG A 447 53.54 -45.12 -61.34
CA ARG A 447 54.64 -46.08 -61.38
C ARG A 447 54.12 -47.49 -61.13
#